data_AF-A0A2D8S833-F1
#
_entry.id   AF-A0A2D8S833-F1
#
_cell.length_a   1.000
_cell.length_b   1.000
_cell.length_c   1.000
_cell.angle_alpha   90.00
_cell.angle_beta   90.00
_cell.angle_gamma   90.00
#
_symmetry.space_group_name_H-M   'P 1'
#
loop_
_entity.id
_entity.type
_entity.pdbx_description
1 polymer ?
#
loop_
_entity_poly.entity_id
_entity_poly.type
_entity_poly.pdbx_seq_one_letter_code
_entity_poly.pdbx_strand_id
1 'polypeptide(L)'
;MATQVQFRRGTTVQHNNFTGADGEITVDTSIKTVVVHDAITPGGFPLLRQDASNSELVRGSTTNCALKFAGDFNTGIISPASDELALVTGGSSRLTIDSNGAATFTGNVQINGELSITGNVNSEENLALIIALG
;
A
#
# COMPACT_ATOMS: atom_id res chain seq x y z
N MET A 1 16.04 25.58 32.89
CA MET A 1 15.08 24.46 32.77
C MET A 1 14.23 24.71 31.54
N ALA A 2 13.90 23.67 30.76
CA ALA A 2 12.92 23.81 29.68
C ALA A 2 11.50 23.68 30.23
N THR A 3 10.55 24.41 29.67
CA THR A 3 9.13 24.30 30.02
C THR A 3 8.54 23.03 29.40
N GLN A 4 7.79 22.24 30.17
CA GLN A 4 7.03 21.12 29.63
C GLN A 4 5.68 21.61 29.10
N VAL A 5 5.36 21.28 27.86
CA VAL A 5 4.03 21.51 27.27
C VAL A 5 3.34 20.16 27.09
N GLN A 6 2.10 20.06 27.55
CA GLN A 6 1.24 18.92 27.26
C GLN A 6 0.12 19.33 26.31
N PHE A 7 0.13 18.76 25.11
CA PHE A 7 -0.97 18.89 24.17
C PHE A 7 -2.20 18.12 24.66
N ARG A 8 -3.39 18.60 24.24
CA ARG A 8 -4.65 17.87 24.39
C ARG A 8 -4.52 16.48 23.77
N ARG A 9 -5.17 15.49 24.37
CA ARG A 9 -4.92 14.08 24.09
C ARG A 9 -6.13 13.20 24.39
N GLY A 10 -6.18 12.05 23.74
CA GLY A 10 -7.23 11.05 23.89
C GLY A 10 -6.89 9.77 23.13
N THR A 11 -7.70 8.73 23.27
CA THR A 11 -7.56 7.48 22.49
C THR A 11 -8.03 7.68 21.05
N THR A 12 -7.74 6.72 20.15
CA THR A 12 -8.26 6.73 18.77
C THR A 12 -9.77 6.79 18.72
N VAL A 13 -10.48 6.04 19.57
CA VAL A 13 -11.95 6.04 19.63
C VAL A 13 -12.49 7.42 20.02
N GLN A 14 -11.80 8.13 20.92
CA GLN A 14 -12.16 9.50 21.27
C GLN A 14 -11.86 10.48 20.13
N HIS A 15 -10.72 10.32 19.44
CA HIS A 15 -10.37 11.14 18.28
C HIS A 15 -11.38 11.00 17.14
N ASN A 16 -11.86 9.78 16.84
CA ASN A 16 -12.80 9.52 15.74
C ASN A 16 -14.08 10.38 15.79
N ASN A 17 -14.47 10.87 16.98
CA ASN A 17 -15.65 11.73 17.17
C ASN A 17 -15.29 13.19 17.47
N PHE A 18 -14.00 13.53 17.52
CA PHE A 18 -13.50 14.86 17.84
C PHE A 18 -13.07 15.59 16.57
N THR A 19 -13.52 16.83 16.42
CA THR A 19 -13.04 17.77 15.39
C THR A 19 -12.33 18.91 16.11
N GLY A 20 -10.99 18.96 15.99
CA GLY A 20 -10.18 20.04 16.56
C GLY A 20 -10.27 21.32 15.72
N ALA A 21 -9.84 22.45 16.29
CA ALA A 21 -9.79 23.73 15.57
C ALA A 21 -8.74 23.72 14.44
N ASP A 22 -8.82 24.66 13.51
CA ASP A 22 -7.84 24.79 12.41
C ASP A 22 -6.43 25.02 12.96
N GLY A 23 -5.49 24.17 12.55
CA GLY A 23 -4.11 24.16 13.04
C GLY A 23 -3.93 23.62 14.45
N GLU A 24 -4.97 23.10 15.10
CA GLU A 24 -4.84 22.45 16.41
C GLU A 24 -4.00 21.18 16.30
N ILE A 25 -3.17 20.95 17.32
CA ILE A 25 -2.35 19.75 17.47
C ILE A 25 -2.81 18.99 18.72
N THR A 26 -3.21 17.73 18.54
CA THR A 26 -3.52 16.80 19.63
C THR A 26 -2.63 15.55 19.57
N VAL A 27 -2.68 14.73 20.62
CA VAL A 27 -1.96 13.45 20.70
C VAL A 27 -2.94 12.29 20.81
N ASP A 28 -2.91 11.38 19.84
CA ASP A 28 -3.57 10.08 19.95
C ASP A 28 -2.72 9.15 20.81
N THR A 29 -3.24 8.81 21.99
CA THR A 29 -2.54 8.01 23.00
C THR A 29 -2.65 6.52 22.77
N SER A 30 -3.50 6.04 21.86
CA SER A 30 -3.56 4.63 21.47
C SER A 30 -2.42 4.30 20.51
N ILE A 31 -2.31 5.06 19.41
CA ILE A 31 -1.29 4.82 18.36
C ILE A 31 0.01 5.60 18.57
N LYS A 32 0.07 6.47 19.60
CA LYS A 32 1.25 7.26 20.00
C LYS A 32 1.75 8.18 18.90
N THR A 33 0.84 8.92 18.27
CA THR A 33 1.19 9.90 17.23
C THR A 33 0.50 11.25 17.45
N VAL A 34 1.01 12.25 16.75
CA VAL A 34 0.44 13.59 16.68
C VAL A 34 -0.68 13.61 15.63
N VAL A 35 -1.76 14.35 15.91
CA VAL A 35 -2.88 14.55 14.99
C VAL A 35 -3.04 16.05 14.74
N VAL A 36 -3.09 16.46 13.46
CA VAL A 36 -3.35 17.84 13.03
C VAL A 36 -4.83 17.98 12.64
N HIS A 37 -5.44 19.13 12.92
CA HIS A 37 -6.87 19.38 12.69
C HIS A 37 -7.11 20.59 11.77
N ASP A 38 -8.29 20.61 11.13
CA ASP A 38 -8.71 21.60 10.13
C ASP A 38 -10.10 22.21 10.41
N ALA A 39 -10.66 22.03 11.61
CA ALA A 39 -12.03 22.40 12.00
C ALA A 39 -13.18 21.72 11.24
N ILE A 40 -12.89 20.75 10.36
CA ILE A 40 -13.89 20.12 9.49
C ILE A 40 -13.91 18.61 9.69
N THR A 41 -12.75 17.96 9.65
CA THR A 41 -12.59 16.52 9.55
C THR A 41 -12.57 15.87 10.95
N PRO A 42 -13.59 15.09 11.34
CA PRO A 42 -13.54 14.33 12.59
C PRO A 42 -12.37 13.32 12.55
N GLY A 43 -11.64 13.22 13.66
CA GLY A 43 -10.42 12.39 13.74
C GLY A 43 -9.14 13.07 13.28
N GLY A 44 -9.24 14.18 12.53
CA GLY A 44 -8.10 14.93 12.02
C GLY A 44 -7.18 14.09 11.10
N PHE A 45 -5.90 14.48 11.05
CA PHE A 45 -4.87 13.87 10.20
C PHE A 45 -3.72 13.34 11.08
N PRO A 46 -3.74 12.05 11.45
CA PRO A 46 -2.64 11.43 12.19
C PRO A 46 -1.35 11.40 11.37
N LEU A 47 -0.23 11.82 11.97
CA LEU A 47 1.07 11.73 11.32
C LEU A 47 1.60 10.30 11.33
N LEU A 48 2.32 9.92 10.28
CA LEU A 48 3.02 8.63 10.21
C LEU A 48 4.18 8.62 11.20
N ARG A 49 4.27 7.55 12.00
CA ARG A 49 5.41 7.31 12.89
C ARG A 49 6.64 6.86 12.08
N GLN A 50 7.82 7.07 12.64
CA GLN A 50 9.08 6.64 12.01
C GLN A 50 9.12 5.14 11.70
N ASP A 51 8.50 4.31 12.54
CA ASP A 51 8.39 2.86 12.35
C ASP A 51 7.21 2.44 11.47
N ALA A 52 6.43 3.40 10.96
CA ALA A 52 5.23 3.21 10.15
C ALA A 52 4.17 2.28 10.77
N SER A 53 4.21 2.05 12.09
CA SER A 53 3.33 1.08 12.76
C SER A 53 1.86 1.50 12.77
N ASN A 54 1.57 2.76 12.42
CA ASN A 54 0.23 3.33 12.28
C ASN A 54 -0.15 3.59 10.81
N SER A 55 0.54 2.96 9.85
CA SER A 55 0.17 3.03 8.44
C SER A 55 -0.98 2.08 8.14
N GLU A 56 -2.08 2.60 7.63
CA GLU A 56 -3.16 1.83 7.03
C GLU A 56 -3.35 2.33 5.59
N LEU A 57 -3.25 1.42 4.63
CA LEU A 57 -3.45 1.73 3.22
C LEU A 57 -4.87 1.34 2.83
N VAL A 58 -5.54 2.22 2.10
CA VAL A 58 -6.77 1.85 1.39
C VAL A 58 -6.45 0.78 0.35
N ARG A 59 -7.46 0.02 -0.10
CA ARG A 59 -7.26 -1.02 -1.13
C ARG A 59 -6.71 -0.48 -2.45
N GLY A 60 -7.10 0.74 -2.83
CA GLY A 60 -6.80 1.32 -4.12
C GLY A 60 -7.55 0.65 -5.27
N SER A 61 -7.31 1.14 -6.48
CA SER A 61 -7.80 0.57 -7.75
C SER A 61 -6.74 0.72 -8.83
N THR A 62 -6.92 0.08 -9.98
CA THR A 62 -5.99 0.22 -11.11
C THR A 62 -5.88 1.66 -11.63
N THR A 63 -6.89 2.50 -11.40
CA THR A 63 -6.88 3.93 -11.76
C THR A 63 -6.45 4.86 -10.63
N ASN A 64 -6.38 4.36 -9.39
CA ASN A 64 -5.97 5.13 -8.22
C ASN A 64 -5.32 4.19 -7.18
N CYS A 65 -4.03 3.95 -7.34
CA CYS A 65 -3.31 3.00 -6.50
C CYS A 65 -3.21 3.48 -5.04
N ALA A 66 -3.12 2.52 -4.12
CA ALA A 66 -3.03 2.77 -2.69
C ALA A 66 -1.70 3.43 -2.33
N LEU A 67 -0.61 2.82 -2.78
CA LEU A 67 0.71 3.43 -2.86
C LEU A 67 0.98 3.79 -4.32
N LYS A 68 1.36 5.03 -4.59
CA LYS A 68 1.47 5.57 -5.95
C LYS A 68 2.57 6.63 -6.04
N PHE A 69 3.02 6.89 -7.25
CA PHE A 69 3.97 7.96 -7.54
C PHE A 69 3.26 9.32 -7.66
N ALA A 70 3.96 10.40 -7.33
CA ALA A 70 3.39 11.74 -7.42
C ALA A 70 3.01 12.08 -8.87
N GLY A 71 1.75 12.47 -9.08
CA GLY A 71 1.21 12.77 -10.41
C GLY A 71 0.87 11.55 -11.28
N ASP A 72 1.17 10.33 -10.82
CA ASP A 72 0.81 9.09 -11.51
C ASP A 72 -0.05 8.20 -10.60
N PHE A 73 -1.37 8.38 -10.69
CA PHE A 73 -2.33 7.67 -9.88
C PHE A 73 -2.51 6.21 -10.30
N ASN A 74 -2.12 5.84 -11.53
CA ASN A 74 -2.40 4.54 -12.12
C ASN A 74 -1.16 3.62 -12.20
N THR A 75 -0.09 4.01 -11.50
CA THR A 75 1.13 3.22 -11.32
C THR A 75 1.46 3.10 -9.84
N GLY A 76 1.55 1.88 -9.31
CA GLY A 76 1.69 1.67 -7.88
C GLY A 76 1.32 0.26 -7.39
N ILE A 77 0.91 0.19 -6.12
CA ILE A 77 0.50 -1.05 -5.42
C ILE A 77 -0.96 -0.94 -5.00
N ILE A 78 -1.72 -2.03 -5.15
CA ILE A 78 -3.12 -2.15 -4.72
C ILE A 78 -3.39 -3.52 -4.07
N SER A 79 -4.51 -3.61 -3.35
CA SER A 79 -5.13 -4.86 -2.87
C SER A 79 -6.50 -5.05 -3.55
N PRO A 80 -6.55 -5.65 -4.75
CA PRO A 80 -7.71 -5.62 -5.64
C PRO A 80 -8.88 -6.47 -5.12
N ALA A 81 -8.60 -7.62 -4.52
CA ALA A 81 -9.55 -8.45 -3.78
C ALA A 81 -8.99 -8.81 -2.40
N SER A 82 -9.77 -9.54 -1.59
CA SER A 82 -9.36 -9.86 -0.21
C SER A 82 -8.17 -10.80 -0.27
N ASP A 83 -7.13 -10.51 0.52
CA ASP A 83 -5.90 -11.29 0.55
C ASP A 83 -5.17 -11.36 -0.81
N GLU A 84 -5.35 -10.34 -1.67
CA GLU A 84 -4.62 -10.20 -2.93
C GLU A 84 -3.74 -8.94 -2.93
N LEU A 85 -2.63 -9.01 -3.67
CA LEU A 85 -1.69 -7.91 -3.89
C LEU A 85 -1.41 -7.77 -5.39
N ALA A 86 -1.43 -6.55 -5.92
CA ALA A 86 -1.04 -6.31 -7.31
C ALA A 86 -0.12 -5.09 -7.48
N LEU A 87 0.83 -5.22 -8.42
CA LEU A 87 1.59 -4.12 -8.99
C LEU A 87 0.88 -3.63 -10.26
N VAL A 88 0.63 -2.32 -10.33
CA VAL A 88 -0.10 -1.67 -11.42
C VAL A 88 0.85 -0.72 -12.14
N THR A 89 0.75 -0.68 -13.46
CA THR A 89 1.40 0.34 -14.30
C THR A 89 0.43 0.78 -15.39
N GLY A 90 0.26 2.08 -15.61
CA GLY A 90 -0.56 2.58 -16.72
C GLY A 90 -2.01 2.10 -16.67
N GLY A 91 -2.58 1.89 -15.48
CA GLY A 91 -3.98 1.49 -15.35
C GLY A 91 -4.27 -0.01 -15.42
N SER A 92 -3.24 -0.86 -15.41
CA SER A 92 -3.41 -2.32 -15.48
C SER A 92 -2.50 -3.04 -14.50
N SER A 93 -3.01 -4.08 -13.85
CA SER A 93 -2.20 -5.00 -13.06
C SER A 93 -1.20 -5.73 -13.96
N ARG A 94 0.07 -5.75 -13.57
CA ARG A 94 1.17 -6.43 -14.27
C ARG A 94 1.65 -7.67 -13.54
N LEU A 95 1.63 -7.62 -12.22
CA LEU A 95 1.86 -8.76 -11.34
C LEU A 95 0.75 -8.78 -10.32
N THR A 96 0.04 -9.90 -10.21
CA THR A 96 -0.96 -10.14 -9.17
C THR A 96 -0.59 -11.41 -8.43
N ILE A 97 -0.61 -11.37 -7.10
CA ILE A 97 -0.57 -12.55 -6.23
C ILE A 97 -1.96 -12.72 -5.66
N ASP A 98 -2.61 -13.83 -5.98
CA ASP A 98 -3.95 -14.15 -5.49
C ASP A 98 -3.93 -14.70 -4.06
N SER A 99 -5.13 -14.92 -3.49
CA SER A 99 -5.29 -15.47 -2.14
C SER A 99 -4.86 -16.94 -2.00
N ASN A 100 -4.65 -17.66 -3.11
CA ASN A 100 -4.09 -19.01 -3.13
C ASN A 100 -2.55 -19.01 -3.22
N GLY A 101 -1.94 -17.83 -3.35
CA GLY A 101 -0.49 -17.65 -3.52
C GLY A 101 -0.01 -17.79 -4.97
N ALA A 102 -0.91 -17.86 -5.96
CA ALA A 102 -0.53 -17.91 -7.37
C ALA A 102 -0.12 -16.52 -7.85
N ALA A 103 1.11 -16.40 -8.33
CA ALA A 103 1.62 -15.18 -8.96
C ALA A 103 1.37 -15.22 -10.48
N THR A 104 0.60 -14.25 -10.98
CA THR A 104 0.32 -14.08 -12.42
C THR A 104 1.04 -12.84 -12.94
N PHE A 105 1.87 -13.02 -13.97
CA PHE A 105 2.47 -11.93 -14.74
C PHE A 105 1.62 -11.68 -15.99
N THR A 106 1.11 -10.47 -16.16
CA THR A 106 0.36 -10.08 -17.35
C THR A 106 1.32 -9.49 -18.39
N GLY A 107 1.63 -10.29 -19.40
CA GLY A 107 2.55 -9.95 -20.49
C GLY A 107 3.80 -10.82 -20.49
N ASN A 108 4.81 -10.41 -21.25
CA ASN A 108 6.06 -11.16 -21.36
C ASN A 108 6.89 -11.04 -20.08
N VAL A 109 7.47 -12.15 -19.64
CA VAL A 109 8.50 -12.18 -18.60
C VAL A 109 9.85 -12.39 -19.27
N GLN A 110 10.75 -11.40 -19.18
CA GLN A 110 12.11 -11.52 -19.67
C GLN A 110 13.03 -12.00 -18.54
N ILE A 111 13.80 -13.06 -18.78
CA ILE A 111 14.75 -13.62 -17.82
C ILE A 111 16.13 -13.57 -18.47
N ASN A 112 17.01 -12.69 -17.96
CA ASN A 112 18.37 -12.52 -18.50
C ASN A 112 19.35 -13.61 -18.00
N GLY A 113 18.94 -14.41 -17.00
CA GLY A 113 19.71 -15.52 -16.45
C GLY A 113 19.05 -16.88 -16.73
N GLU A 114 19.45 -17.90 -15.97
CA GLU A 114 18.85 -19.23 -16.06
C GLU A 114 17.43 -19.24 -15.48
N LEU A 115 16.54 -20.00 -16.11
CA LEU A 115 15.20 -20.32 -15.60
C LEU A 115 15.21 -21.77 -15.09
N SER A 116 15.03 -21.96 -13.79
CA SER A 116 14.84 -23.26 -13.16
C SER A 116 13.38 -23.44 -12.73
N ILE A 117 12.75 -24.54 -13.15
CA ILE A 117 11.35 -24.85 -12.82
C ILE A 117 11.33 -26.23 -12.15
N THR A 118 10.98 -26.25 -10.86
CA THR A 118 10.88 -27.51 -10.08
C THR A 118 9.52 -28.22 -10.28
N GLY A 119 8.52 -27.48 -10.77
CA GLY A 119 7.20 -28.01 -11.10
C GLY A 119 7.03 -28.30 -12.59
N ASN A 120 5.77 -28.42 -13.03
CA ASN A 120 5.44 -28.64 -14.43
C ASN A 120 5.30 -27.32 -15.19
N VAL A 121 5.66 -27.34 -16.47
CA VAL A 121 5.28 -26.28 -17.43
C VAL A 121 4.01 -26.73 -18.12
N ASN A 122 2.89 -26.09 -17.80
CA ASN A 122 1.62 -26.31 -18.48
C ASN A 122 1.43 -25.18 -19.51
N SER A 123 1.28 -25.53 -20.78
CA SER A 123 0.99 -24.57 -21.85
C SER A 123 -0.09 -25.13 -22.74
N GLU A 124 -1.05 -24.28 -23.11
CA GLU A 124 -2.11 -24.60 -24.06
C GLU A 124 -1.61 -24.61 -25.51
N GLU A 125 -0.44 -24.00 -25.75
CA GLU A 125 0.24 -23.95 -27.05
C GLU A 125 1.57 -24.72 -27.04
N ASN A 126 2.05 -25.09 -28.22
CA ASN A 126 3.31 -25.83 -28.38
C ASN A 126 4.50 -24.93 -27.97
N LEU A 127 5.16 -25.20 -26.85
CA LEU A 127 6.39 -24.48 -26.50
C LEU A 127 7.49 -24.82 -27.50
N ALA A 128 7.91 -23.84 -28.30
CA ALA A 128 9.22 -23.90 -28.93
C ALA A 128 10.28 -23.70 -27.83
N LEU A 129 10.62 -24.76 -27.09
CA LEU A 129 11.72 -24.77 -26.14
C LEU A 129 13.05 -24.74 -26.92
N ILE A 130 13.43 -23.55 -27.39
CA ILE A 130 14.75 -23.35 -28.00
C ILE A 130 15.74 -23.14 -26.85
N ILE A 131 16.20 -24.24 -26.24
CA ILE A 131 17.45 -24.21 -25.49
C ILE A 131 18.54 -24.02 -26.54
N ALA A 132 19.02 -22.80 -26.73
CA ALA A 132 20.30 -22.61 -27.37
C ALA A 132 21.36 -23.17 -26.41
N LEU A 133 21.85 -24.39 -26.67
CA LEU A 133 23.03 -24.89 -25.97
C LEU A 133 24.19 -23.96 -26.31
N GLY A 134 24.65 -23.20 -25.30
CA GLY A 134 26.01 -22.67 -25.24
C GLY A 134 26.92 -23.67 -24.56
#